data_AF-Q1I5M2-F1
#
_entry.id   AF-Q1I5M2-F1
#
_cell.length_a   1.000
_cell.length_b   1.000
_cell.length_c   1.000
_cell.angle_alpha   90.00
_cell.angle_beta   90.00
_cell.angle_gamma   90.00
#
_symmetry.space_group_name_H-M   'P 1'
#
loop_
_entity.id
_entity.type
_entity.pdbx_description
1 polymer ?
#
loop_
_entity_poly.entity_id
_entity_poly.type
_entity_poly.pdbx_seq_one_letter_code
_entity_poly.pdbx_strand_id
1 'polypeptide(L)' 'MKKIDPDPPRIAPFITIRPTLTREEAMAAAVEVATAISDVLDVYFKTEPSDYRDRLFTASDYLGQLACALLEHRPEVQP' A
#
# COMPACT_ATOMS: atom_id res chain seq x y z
N MET A 1 30.92 -8.69 -0.66
CA MET A 1 29.60 -8.60 -1.32
C MET A 1 29.00 -7.26 -0.93
N LYS A 2 28.75 -6.33 -1.87
CA LYS A 2 28.02 -5.10 -1.56
C LYS A 2 26.58 -5.51 -1.23
N LYS A 3 26.11 -5.20 -0.01
CA LYS A 3 24.68 -5.27 0.28
C LYS A 3 24.01 -4.31 -0.70
N ILE A 4 23.20 -4.85 -1.60
CA ILE A 4 22.25 -4.04 -2.34
C ILE A 4 21.23 -3.64 -1.27
N ASP A 5 21.32 -2.39 -0.81
CA ASP A 5 20.27 -1.84 0.03
C ASP A 5 19.03 -1.76 -0.88
N PRO A 6 17.93 -2.46 -0.57
CA PRO A 6 16.73 -2.33 -1.36
C PRO A 6 16.31 -0.86 -1.32
N ASP A 7 16.12 -0.26 -2.51
CA ASP A 7 15.55 1.08 -2.61
C ASP A 7 14.29 1.12 -1.72
N PRO A 8 14.16 2.10 -0.82
CA PRO A 8 12.98 2.17 0.03
C PRO A 8 11.73 2.27 -0.86
N PRO A 9 10.59 1.71 -0.42
CA PRO A 9 9.35 1.76 -1.19
C PRO A 9 9.07 3.20 -1.59
N ARG A 10 9.06 3.50 -2.89
CA ARG A 10 8.69 4.83 -3.36
C ARG A 10 7.18 4.93 -3.28
N ILE A 11 6.69 5.56 -2.22
CA ILE A 11 5.27 5.89 -2.10
C ILE A 11 4.92 6.84 -3.26
N ALA A 12 3.90 6.50 -4.05
CA ALA A 12 3.46 7.37 -5.12
C ALA A 12 3.14 8.77 -4.59
N PRO A 13 3.60 9.84 -5.27
CA PRO A 13 3.48 11.21 -4.76
C PRO A 13 2.05 11.72 -4.63
N PHE A 14 1.07 11.01 -5.21
CA PHE A 14 -0.35 11.31 -5.09
C PHE A 14 -1.02 10.68 -3.85
N ILE A 15 -0.35 9.77 -3.14
CA ILE A 15 -0.85 9.19 -1.90
C ILE A 15 -0.51 10.15 -0.77
N THR A 16 -1.53 10.78 -0.19
CA THR A 16 -1.39 11.67 0.97
C THR A 16 -2.27 11.15 2.11
N ILE A 17 -1.68 10.99 3.29
CA ILE A 17 -2.41 10.61 4.50
C ILE A 17 -2.78 11.90 5.25
N ARG A 18 -4.01 11.95 5.75
CA ARG A 18 -4.45 13.10 6.55
C ARG A 18 -3.59 13.19 7.81
N PRO A 19 -3.01 14.37 8.13
CA PRO A 19 -2.12 14.52 9.29
C PRO A 19 -2.84 14.27 10.62
N THR A 20 -4.16 14.43 10.64
CA THR A 20 -5.03 14.18 11.81
C THR A 20 -5.34 12.71 12.05
N LEU A 21 -4.96 11.81 11.14
CA LEU A 21 -5.17 10.37 11.33
C LEU A 21 -4.29 9.90 12.48
N THR A 22 -4.86 9.26 13.50
CA THR A 22 -4.07 8.71 14.59
C THR A 22 -3.26 7.51 14.11
N ARG A 23 -2.21 7.14 14.85
CA ARG A 23 -1.40 5.97 14.54
C ARG A 23 -2.20 4.67 14.59
N GLU A 24 -3.15 4.56 15.53
CA GLU A 24 -4.00 3.38 15.67
C GLU A 24 -4.97 3.25 14.49
N GLU A 25 -5.61 4.35 14.08
CA GLU A 25 -6.47 4.38 12.90
C GLU A 25 -5.68 4.08 11.61
N ALA A 26 -4.46 4.61 11.48
CA ALA A 26 -3.59 4.31 10.35
C ALA A 26 -3.22 2.82 10.29
N MET A 27 -2.92 2.21 11.44
CA MET A 27 -2.60 0.79 11.52
C MET A 27 -3.83 -0.10 11.23
N ALA A 28 -5.00 0.27 11.73
CA ALA A 28 -6.26 -0.43 11.40
C ALA A 28 -6.55 -0.36 9.89
N ALA A 29 -6.42 0.83 9.29
CA ALA A 29 -6.57 1.02 7.86
C ALA A 29 -5.52 0.22 7.06
N ALA A 30 -4.28 0.11 7.54
CA ALA A 30 -3.24 -0.70 6.88
C ALA A 30 -3.63 -2.20 6.84
N VAL A 31 -4.26 -2.71 7.91
CA VAL A 31 -4.78 -4.09 7.94
C VAL A 31 -5.91 -4.28 6.94
N GLU A 32 -6.86 -3.34 6.87
CA GLU A 32 -7.94 -3.38 5.87
C GLU A 32 -7.41 -3.35 4.43
N VAL A 33 -6.41 -2.50 4.17
CA VAL A 33 -5.74 -2.44 2.86
C VAL A 33 -5.03 -3.77 2.56
N ALA A 34 -4.39 -4.42 3.53
CA ALA A 34 -3.77 -5.72 3.34
C ALA A 34 -4.79 -6.83 3.01
N THR A 35 -5.98 -6.79 3.62
CA THR A 35 -7.10 -7.66 3.23
C THR A 35 -7.53 -7.40 1.80
N ALA A 36 -7.71 -6.13 1.41
CA ALA A 36 -8.09 -5.77 0.04
C ALA A 36 -7.03 -6.20 -1.00
N ILE A 37 -5.74 -6.10 -0.69
CA ILE A 37 -4.65 -6.64 -1.54
C ILE A 37 -4.85 -8.14 -1.73
N SER A 38 -5.16 -8.87 -0.66
CA SER A 38 -5.34 -10.33 -0.72
C SER A 38 -6.52 -10.70 -1.63
N ASP A 39 -7.63 -9.98 -1.54
CA ASP A 39 -8.80 -10.19 -2.40
C ASP A 39 -8.49 -9.89 -3.87
N VAL A 40 -7.80 -8.77 -4.15
CA VAL A 40 -7.38 -8.42 -5.51
C VAL A 40 -6.43 -9.45 -6.10
N LEU A 41 -5.47 -9.94 -5.30
CA LEU A 41 -4.53 -10.97 -5.74
C LEU A 41 -5.21 -12.31 -5.98
N ASP A 42 -6.18 -12.71 -5.16
CA ASP A 42 -6.99 -13.91 -5.38
C ASP A 42 -7.71 -13.87 -6.74
N VAL A 43 -8.30 -12.72 -7.08
CA VAL A 43 -8.91 -12.50 -8.41
C VAL A 43 -7.86 -12.50 -9.51
N TYR A 44 -6.72 -11.82 -9.32
CA TYR A 44 -5.62 -11.77 -10.30
C TYR A 44 -5.12 -13.17 -10.66
N PHE A 45 -4.93 -14.06 -9.68
CA PHE A 45 -4.44 -15.41 -9.93
C PHE A 45 -5.44 -16.31 -10.66
N LYS A 46 -6.74 -16.01 -10.58
CA LYS A 46 -7.83 -16.72 -11.28
C LYS A 46 -8.15 -16.13 -12.66
N THR A 47 -7.56 -14.99 -13.00
CA THR A 47 -7.85 -14.25 -14.23
C THR A 47 -6.85 -14.61 -15.33
N GLU A 48 -7.34 -14.89 -16.54
CA GLU A 48 -6.49 -15.13 -17.71
C GLU A 48 -5.67 -13.88 -18.10
N PRO A 49 -4.47 -14.05 -18.69
CA PRO A 49 -3.65 -12.93 -19.17
C PRO A 49 -4.45 -11.97 -20.08
N SER A 50 -4.56 -10.72 -19.65
CA SER A 50 -5.35 -9.68 -20.33
C SER A 50 -5.07 -8.31 -19.72
N ASP A 51 -5.46 -7.24 -20.40
CA ASP A 51 -5.41 -5.87 -19.87
C ASP A 51 -6.14 -5.74 -18.51
N TYR A 52 -7.17 -6.55 -18.28
CA TYR A 52 -7.87 -6.58 -17.00
C TYR A 52 -6.99 -7.15 -15.89
N ARG A 53 -6.25 -8.22 -16.18
CA ARG A 53 -5.28 -8.81 -15.25
C ARG A 53 -4.15 -7.82 -14.91
N ASP A 54 -3.66 -7.06 -15.89
CA ASP A 54 -2.62 -6.05 -15.67
C ASP A 54 -3.12 -4.89 -14.78
N ARG A 55 -4.40 -4.52 -14.92
CA ARG A 55 -5.05 -3.54 -14.04
C ARG A 55 -5.18 -4.06 -12.60
N LEU A 56 -5.50 -5.35 -12.41
CA LEU A 56 -5.53 -5.95 -11.07
C LEU A 56 -4.15 -5.93 -10.40
N PHE A 57 -3.10 -6.24 -11.16
CA PHE A 57 -1.73 -6.13 -10.66
C PHE A 57 -1.39 -4.70 -10.25
N THR A 58 -1.67 -3.73 -11.12
CA THR A 58 -1.44 -2.30 -10.85
C THR A 58 -2.24 -1.82 -9.62
N ALA A 59 -3.49 -2.27 -9.47
CA ALA A 59 -4.30 -1.95 -8.30
C ALA A 59 -3.68 -2.52 -7.02
N SER A 60 -3.19 -3.76 -7.05
CA SER A 60 -2.51 -4.37 -5.90
C SER A 60 -1.22 -3.62 -5.51
N ASP A 61 -0.48 -3.10 -6.49
CA ASP A 61 0.72 -2.28 -6.25
C ASP A 61 0.38 -0.95 -5.56
N TYR A 62 -0.64 -0.23 -6.04
CA TYR A 62 -1.08 1.01 -5.40
C TYR A 62 -1.62 0.80 -3.98
N LEU A 63 -2.35 -0.30 -3.75
CA LEU A 63 -2.77 -0.67 -2.41
C LEU A 63 -1.56 -0.98 -1.52
N GLY A 64 -0.53 -1.66 -2.04
CA GLY A 64 0.73 -1.90 -1.33
C GLY A 64 1.41 -0.60 -0.92
N GLN A 65 1.51 0.36 -1.83
CA GLN A 65 2.09 1.67 -1.53
C GLN A 65 1.28 2.44 -0.48
N LEU A 66 -0.05 2.34 -0.51
CA LEU A 66 -0.92 2.92 0.53
C LEU A 66 -0.70 2.25 1.88
N ALA A 67 -0.60 0.92 1.93
CA ALA A 67 -0.30 0.20 3.17
C ALA A 67 1.05 0.63 3.76
N CYS A 68 2.10 0.76 2.93
CA CYS A 68 3.39 1.30 3.34
C CYS A 68 3.26 2.70 3.94
N ALA A 69 2.56 3.61 3.24
CA ALA A 69 2.35 4.96 3.73
C ALA A 69 1.63 4.97 5.10
N LEU A 70 0.60 4.13 5.27
CA LEU A 70 -0.17 4.03 6.51
C LEU A 70 0.69 3.49 7.66
N LEU A 71 1.57 2.53 7.39
CA LEU A 71 2.49 1.97 8.39
C LEU A 71 3.60 2.96 8.78
N GLU A 72 4.03 3.80 7.84
CA GLU A 72 5.05 4.84 8.06
C GLU A 72 4.46 6.13 8.66
N HIS A 73 3.13 6.23 8.75
CA HIS A 73 2.44 7.42 9.24
C HIS A 73 2.86 7.79 10.66
N ARG A 74 3.40 9.00 10.81
CA ARG A 74 3.72 9.62 12.09
C ARG A 74 2.82 10.84 12.25
N PRO A 75 1.75 10.76 13.06
CA PRO A 75 0.88 11.91 13.27
C PRO A 75 1.71 13.09 13.79
N GLU A 76 1.47 14.28 13.24
CA GLU A 76 2.10 15.50 13.73
C GLU A 76 1.62 15.73 15.16
N VAL A 77 2.55 15.69 16.12
CA VAL A 77 2.29 16.16 17.47
C VAL A 77 2.23 17.67 17.38
N GLN A 78 1.01 18.23 17.32
CA GLN A 78 0.85 19.67 17.44
C GLN A 78 1.36 20.12 18.82
N PRO A 79 2.24 21.14 18.89
CA PRO A 79 2.81 21.64 20.14
C PRO A 79 1.79 22.36 21.04
#